data_AF-D3BSS5-F1
#
_entry.id   AF-D3BSS5-F1
#
_cell.length_a   1.000
_cell.length_b   1.000
_cell.length_c   1.000
_cell.angle_alpha   90.00
_cell.angle_beta   90.00
_cell.angle_gamma   90.00
#
_symmetry.space_group_name_H-M   'P 1'
#
loop_
_entity.id
_entity.type
_entity.pdbx_description
1 polymer ?
#
loop_
_entity_poly.entity_id
_entity_poly.type
_entity_poly.pdbx_seq_one_letter_code
_entity_poly.pdbx_strand_id
1 'polypeptide(L)'
;MNSYQFPKKKICVTSARVMIDVGLARTTTGNKVFAVLKGACDGGMYIPHKKTRFVGYNAETKKLNAEVLKKYIFGGHVAEHMKLLQTEDEEEYKRHYSQFIKAKVASKDLEAMCTKAHVAIRKDPSAKKADKKNYKNAKFAKKDKRTLTKEEPVSTSSRSPSKRRSEETKCSIRFQTT
;
A
#
# COMPACT_ATOMS: atom_id res chain seq x y z
N MET A 1 -33.32 17.65 -9.17
CA MET A 1 -33.23 16.29 -8.59
C MET A 1 -33.12 15.29 -9.74
N ASN A 2 -31.91 14.96 -10.18
CA ASN A 2 -31.72 13.98 -11.25
C ASN A 2 -31.18 12.68 -10.66
N SER A 3 -32.10 11.76 -10.38
CA SER A 3 -31.81 10.37 -10.05
C SER A 3 -31.17 9.70 -11.27
N TYR A 4 -29.88 9.41 -11.20
CA TYR A 4 -29.19 8.60 -12.20
C TYR A 4 -29.66 7.14 -12.10
N GLN A 5 -30.78 6.85 -12.77
CA GLN A 5 -31.22 5.50 -13.05
C GLN A 5 -30.31 4.94 -14.14
N PHE A 6 -29.25 4.22 -13.76
CA PHE A 6 -28.41 3.52 -14.73
C PHE A 6 -29.24 2.48 -15.49
N PRO A 7 -29.13 2.40 -16.82
CA PRO A 7 -29.91 1.46 -17.62
C PRO A 7 -29.55 0.03 -17.23
N LYS A 8 -30.57 -0.73 -16.81
CA LYS A 8 -30.48 -2.18 -16.53
C LYS A 8 -30.26 -2.95 -17.84
N LYS A 9 -29.08 -2.82 -18.44
CA LYS A 9 -28.64 -3.83 -19.42
C LYS A 9 -28.52 -5.13 -18.65
N LYS A 10 -29.42 -6.08 -18.93
CA LYS A 10 -29.32 -7.48 -18.49
C LYS A 10 -28.00 -8.03 -19.01
N ILE A 11 -26.92 -7.82 -18.27
CA ILE A 11 -25.73 -8.63 -18.40
C ILE A 11 -26.07 -9.92 -17.64
N CYS A 12 -26.57 -10.90 -18.37
CA CYS A 12 -26.66 -12.27 -17.91
C CYS A 12 -25.23 -12.82 -17.88
N VAL A 13 -24.50 -12.55 -16.80
CA VAL A 13 -23.45 -13.46 -16.36
C VAL A 13 -23.99 -14.07 -15.09
N THR A 14 -23.87 -15.38 -14.95
CA THR A 14 -23.89 -16.06 -13.66
C THR A 14 -22.86 -15.40 -12.74
N SER A 15 -23.23 -14.31 -12.08
CA SER A 15 -22.31 -13.54 -11.23
C SER A 15 -21.87 -14.42 -10.08
N ALA A 16 -20.63 -14.88 -10.12
CA ALA A 16 -20.05 -15.62 -9.02
C ALA A 16 -20.18 -14.76 -7.74
N ARG A 17 -20.72 -15.37 -6.68
CA ARG A 17 -20.82 -14.72 -5.38
C ARG A 17 -19.42 -14.64 -4.79
N VAL A 18 -18.95 -13.42 -4.53
CA VAL A 18 -17.62 -13.18 -3.98
C VAL A 18 -17.75 -12.66 -2.55
N MET A 19 -16.86 -13.13 -1.69
CA MET A 19 -16.81 -12.75 -0.27
C MET A 19 -15.58 -11.89 -0.07
N ILE A 20 -15.72 -10.85 0.76
CA ILE A 20 -14.57 -10.02 1.14
C ILE A 20 -13.85 -10.68 2.31
N ASP A 21 -12.56 -10.97 2.10
CA ASP A 21 -11.67 -11.35 3.18
C ASP A 21 -10.97 -10.10 3.72
N VAL A 22 -11.18 -9.82 5.00
CA VAL A 22 -10.57 -8.69 5.70
C VAL A 22 -9.25 -9.12 6.36
N GLY A 23 -9.03 -10.43 6.51
CA GLY A 23 -7.90 -10.98 7.24
C GLY A 23 -7.82 -10.43 8.67
N LEU A 24 -6.65 -9.88 9.01
CA LEU A 24 -6.37 -9.28 10.31
C LEU A 24 -6.68 -7.77 10.37
N ALA A 25 -7.15 -7.17 9.27
CA ALA A 25 -7.47 -5.75 9.28
C ALA A 25 -8.70 -5.46 10.15
N ARG A 26 -8.65 -4.39 10.95
CA ARG A 26 -9.78 -4.02 11.81
C ARG A 26 -10.96 -3.53 10.98
N THR A 27 -12.17 -4.05 11.24
CA THR A 27 -13.40 -3.63 10.55
C THR A 27 -13.95 -2.31 11.10
N THR A 28 -13.20 -1.22 10.98
CA THR A 28 -13.67 0.14 11.32
C THR A 28 -14.48 0.77 10.19
N THR A 29 -15.34 1.73 10.52
CA THR A 29 -16.05 2.54 9.51
C THR A 29 -15.04 3.39 8.74
N GLY A 30 -15.13 3.36 7.41
CA GLY A 30 -14.22 4.11 6.53
C GLY A 30 -12.84 3.49 6.32
N ASN A 31 -12.63 2.22 6.69
CA ASN A 31 -11.39 1.52 6.35
C ASN A 31 -11.25 1.35 4.81
N LYS A 32 -10.01 1.44 4.30
CA LYS A 32 -9.64 1.29 2.88
C LYS A 32 -10.05 -0.07 2.29
N VAL A 33 -10.10 -1.12 3.10
CA VAL A 33 -10.61 -2.44 2.68
C VAL A 33 -12.04 -2.33 2.13
N PHE A 34 -12.88 -1.51 2.75
CA PHE A 34 -14.24 -1.26 2.27
C PHE A 34 -14.31 -0.28 1.09
N ALA A 35 -13.26 0.52 0.85
CA ALA A 35 -13.15 1.27 -0.40
C ALA A 35 -12.90 0.33 -1.59
N VAL A 36 -12.03 -0.68 -1.42
CA VAL A 36 -11.83 -1.74 -2.42
C VAL A 36 -13.11 -2.53 -2.66
N LEU A 37 -13.85 -2.87 -1.59
CA LEU A 37 -15.17 -3.49 -1.70
C LEU A 37 -16.11 -2.71 -2.61
N LYS A 38 -16.19 -1.38 -2.41
CA LYS A 38 -17.05 -0.50 -3.21
C LYS A 38 -16.58 -0.45 -4.66
N GLY A 39 -15.28 -0.33 -4.89
CA GLY A 39 -14.68 -0.39 -6.23
C GLY A 39 -14.96 -1.71 -6.97
N ALA A 40 -14.87 -2.85 -6.28
CA ALA A 40 -15.18 -4.16 -6.85
C ALA A 40 -16.68 -4.29 -7.20
N CYS A 41 -17.56 -3.81 -6.32
CA CYS A 41 -19.00 -3.76 -6.60
C CYS A 41 -19.31 -2.83 -7.80
N ASP A 42 -18.65 -1.67 -7.88
CA ASP A 42 -18.79 -0.73 -9.01
C ASP A 42 -18.17 -1.25 -10.31
N GLY A 43 -17.25 -2.22 -10.21
CA GLY A 43 -16.71 -2.99 -11.31
C GLY A 43 -17.59 -4.15 -11.79
N GLY A 44 -18.74 -4.40 -11.12
CA GLY A 44 -19.71 -5.42 -11.50
C GLY A 44 -19.62 -6.74 -10.75
N MET A 45 -18.79 -6.84 -9.70
CA MET A 45 -18.74 -8.04 -8.85
C MET A 45 -19.91 -8.06 -7.85
N TYR A 46 -20.52 -9.22 -7.66
CA TYR A 46 -21.57 -9.41 -6.66
C TYR A 46 -20.99 -9.81 -5.30
N ILE A 47 -20.96 -8.86 -4.36
CA ILE A 47 -20.49 -9.08 -2.98
C ILE A 47 -21.63 -8.72 -2.02
N PRO A 48 -22.11 -9.65 -1.17
CA PRO A 48 -23.14 -9.33 -0.19
C PRO A 48 -22.56 -8.43 0.92
N HIS A 49 -23.04 -7.18 1.02
CA HIS A 49 -22.52 -6.22 1.99
C HIS A 49 -23.60 -5.29 2.57
N LYS A 50 -23.32 -4.73 3.75
CA LYS A 50 -24.13 -3.68 4.40
C LYS A 50 -23.45 -2.32 4.21
N LYS A 51 -24.24 -1.25 4.14
CA LYS A 51 -23.71 0.14 3.98
C LYS A 51 -23.07 0.72 5.25
N THR A 52 -23.10 -0.02 6.36
CA THR A 52 -22.71 0.45 7.70
C THR A 52 -21.21 0.75 7.84
N ARG A 53 -20.37 0.15 6.99
CA ARG A 53 -18.91 0.29 7.08
C ARG A 53 -18.31 1.30 6.09
N PHE A 54 -19.14 1.89 5.22
CA PHE A 54 -18.67 2.91 4.28
C PHE A 54 -18.43 4.26 4.97
N VAL A 55 -17.58 5.08 4.35
CA VAL A 55 -17.33 6.45 4.79
C VAL A 55 -18.61 7.27 4.66
N GLY A 56 -18.88 8.14 5.63
CA GLY A 56 -20.09 8.97 5.65
C GLY A 56 -21.36 8.24 6.10
N TYR A 57 -21.23 7.04 6.69
CA TYR A 57 -22.33 6.37 7.38
C TYR A 57 -22.49 6.95 8.79
N ASN A 58 -23.69 7.41 9.13
CA ASN A 58 -24.04 7.81 10.48
C ASN A 58 -24.81 6.69 11.18
N ALA A 59 -24.32 6.25 12.34
CA ALA A 59 -24.90 5.14 13.10
C ALA A 59 -26.28 5.47 13.69
N GLU A 60 -26.52 6.74 14.03
CA GLU A 60 -27.77 7.20 14.65
C GLU A 60 -28.90 7.26 13.62
N THR A 61 -28.65 7.93 12.50
CA THR A 61 -29.66 8.10 11.44
C THR A 61 -29.76 6.89 10.52
N LYS A 62 -28.84 5.92 10.62
CA LYS A 62 -28.71 4.73 9.76
C LYS A 62 -28.67 5.06 8.27
N LYS A 63 -28.30 6.29 7.93
CA LYS A 63 -28.25 6.82 6.56
C LYS A 63 -26.80 7.00 6.10
N LEU A 64 -26.58 6.75 4.82
CA LEU A 64 -25.30 6.93 4.15
C LEU A 64 -25.34 8.24 3.36
N ASN A 65 -24.42 9.15 3.67
CA ASN A 65 -24.23 10.36 2.87
C ASN A 65 -23.39 10.06 1.63
N ALA A 66 -24.05 9.89 0.49
CA ALA A 66 -23.41 9.54 -0.78
C ALA A 66 -22.43 10.60 -1.28
N GLU A 67 -22.67 11.88 -0.96
CA GLU A 67 -21.79 12.99 -1.33
C GLU A 67 -20.43 12.89 -0.63
N VAL A 68 -20.43 12.58 0.67
CA VAL A 68 -19.19 12.36 1.44
C VAL A 68 -18.44 11.17 0.86
N LEU A 69 -19.12 10.06 0.61
CA LEU A 69 -18.49 8.89 0.00
C LEU A 69 -17.84 9.24 -1.36
N LYS A 70 -18.54 10.01 -2.20
CA LYS A 70 -18.02 10.46 -3.51
C LYS A 70 -16.76 11.32 -3.32
N LYS A 71 -16.78 12.29 -2.40
CA LYS A 71 -15.61 13.14 -2.08
C LYS A 71 -14.41 12.29 -1.68
N TYR A 72 -14.60 11.23 -0.90
CA TYR A 72 -13.50 10.34 -0.50
C TYR A 72 -12.93 9.52 -1.66
N ILE A 73 -13.78 9.02 -2.56
CA ILE A 73 -13.35 8.25 -3.75
C ILE A 73 -12.47 9.08 -4.67
N PHE A 74 -12.80 10.35 -4.87
CA PHE A 74 -12.03 11.26 -5.74
C PHE A 74 -10.88 11.97 -5.04
N GLY A 75 -10.63 11.67 -3.76
CA GLY A 75 -9.53 12.29 -3.00
C GLY A 75 -9.79 13.73 -2.55
N GLY A 76 -11.05 14.17 -2.52
CA GLY A 76 -11.43 15.52 -2.08
C GLY A 76 -10.97 15.86 -0.66
N HIS A 77 -11.02 14.90 0.27
CA HIS A 77 -10.50 15.07 1.63
C HIS A 77 -8.98 15.34 1.67
N VAL A 78 -8.21 14.73 0.75
CA VAL A 78 -6.78 15.00 0.62
C VAL A 78 -6.57 16.39 0.01
N ALA A 79 -7.36 16.75 -1.00
CA ALA A 79 -7.32 18.06 -1.62
C ALA A 79 -7.62 19.20 -0.62
N GLU A 80 -8.60 19.01 0.25
CA GLU A 80 -8.94 19.93 1.35
C GLU A 80 -7.80 20.04 2.36
N HIS A 81 -7.22 18.92 2.79
CA HIS A 81 -6.06 18.91 3.70
C HIS A 81 -4.83 19.60 3.08
N MET A 82 -4.55 19.36 1.79
CA MET A 82 -3.47 20.05 1.07
C MET A 82 -3.64 21.57 1.07
N LYS A 83 -4.87 22.06 0.91
CA LYS A 83 -5.16 23.50 0.93
C LYS A 83 -4.96 24.09 2.32
N LEU A 84 -5.41 23.38 3.36
CA LEU A 84 -5.25 23.81 4.75
C LEU A 84 -3.76 23.93 5.12
N LEU A 85 -2.95 22.91 4.81
CA LEU A 85 -1.52 22.96 5.12
C LEU A 85 -0.76 24.01 4.30
N GLN A 86 -1.22 24.33 3.09
CA GLN A 86 -0.62 25.42 2.31
C GLN A 86 -0.85 26.79 2.96
N THR A 87 -1.96 26.97 3.69
CA THR A 87 -2.28 28.23 4.37
C THR A 87 -1.69 28.33 5.77
N GLU A 88 -1.57 27.20 6.49
CA GLU A 88 -1.10 27.18 7.87
C GLU A 88 0.42 26.99 7.96
N ASP A 89 0.98 25.95 7.34
CA ASP A 89 2.39 25.55 7.51
C ASP A 89 3.00 24.90 6.25
N GLU A 90 3.77 25.69 5.51
CA GLU A 90 4.40 25.24 4.26
C GLU A 90 5.47 24.14 4.47
N GLU A 91 6.11 24.11 5.64
CA GLU A 91 7.13 23.12 5.98
C GLU A 91 6.51 21.73 6.19
N GLU A 92 5.35 21.64 6.84
CA GLU A 92 4.61 20.39 6.95
C GLU A 92 4.06 19.93 5.60
N TYR A 93 3.62 20.88 4.76
CA TYR A 93 3.20 20.58 3.40
C TYR A 93 4.31 19.90 2.59
N LYS A 94 5.55 20.42 2.65
CA LYS A 94 6.71 19.82 1.98
C LYS A 94 7.02 18.42 2.52
N ARG A 95 6.89 18.20 3.83
CA ARG A 95 7.11 16.88 4.47
C ARG A 95 6.08 15.85 4.01
N HIS A 96 4.80 16.16 4.17
CA HIS A 96 3.71 15.23 3.85
C HIS A 96 3.57 14.98 2.35
N TYR A 97 3.74 16.00 1.51
CA TYR A 97 3.44 15.95 0.07
C TYR A 97 4.68 16.00 -0.82
N SER A 98 5.86 15.66 -0.29
CA SER A 98 7.12 15.62 -1.05
C SER A 98 7.05 14.87 -2.39
N GLN A 99 6.32 13.75 -2.44
CA GLN A 99 6.12 12.97 -3.67
C GLN A 99 5.19 13.67 -4.67
N PHE A 100 4.16 14.37 -4.18
CA PHE A 100 3.25 15.15 -5.03
C PHE A 100 3.97 16.35 -5.64
N ILE A 101 4.85 16.99 -4.89
CA ILE A 101 5.71 18.07 -5.38
C ILE A 101 6.64 17.55 -6.50
N LYS A 102 7.28 16.40 -6.30
CA LYS A 102 8.12 15.74 -7.32
C LYS A 102 7.33 15.38 -8.59
N ALA A 103 6.09 14.93 -8.43
CA ALA A 103 5.20 14.57 -9.53
C ALA A 103 4.46 15.78 -10.14
N LYS A 104 4.63 16.99 -9.59
CA LYS A 104 3.94 18.23 -10.01
C LYS A 104 2.42 18.10 -10.01
N VAL A 105 1.85 17.44 -9.01
CA VAL A 105 0.40 17.24 -8.86
C VAL A 105 -0.15 18.23 -7.83
N ALA A 106 -1.09 19.09 -8.22
CA ALA A 106 -1.73 20.04 -7.32
C ALA A 106 -3.06 19.50 -6.76
N SER A 107 -3.57 20.16 -5.69
CA SER A 107 -4.82 19.80 -5.02
C SER A 107 -6.03 19.70 -5.96
N LYS A 108 -6.13 20.58 -6.96
CA LYS A 108 -7.23 20.58 -7.95
C LYS A 108 -7.14 19.44 -8.96
N ASP A 109 -5.96 18.88 -9.18
CA ASP A 109 -5.72 17.87 -10.22
C ASP A 109 -6.09 16.45 -9.77
N LEU A 110 -6.26 16.23 -8.47
CA LEU A 110 -6.52 14.91 -7.88
C LEU A 110 -7.81 14.27 -8.41
N GLU A 111 -8.90 15.02 -8.48
CA GLU A 111 -10.19 14.51 -8.97
C GLU A 111 -10.12 14.15 -10.47
N ALA A 112 -9.46 15.00 -11.26
CA ALA A 112 -9.25 14.76 -12.68
C ALA A 112 -8.37 13.53 -12.92
N MET A 113 -7.31 13.35 -12.14
CA MET A 113 -6.42 12.19 -12.20
C MET A 113 -7.18 10.89 -11.90
N CYS A 114 -7.97 10.85 -10.83
CA CYS A 114 -8.78 9.68 -10.46
C CYS A 114 -9.82 9.33 -11.53
N THR A 115 -10.48 10.33 -12.11
CA THR A 115 -11.47 10.11 -13.18
C THR A 115 -10.83 9.55 -14.44
N LYS A 116 -9.67 10.10 -14.85
CA LYS A 116 -8.89 9.58 -15.99
C LYS A 116 -8.46 8.13 -15.75
N ALA A 117 -7.99 7.81 -14.54
CA ALA A 117 -7.60 6.45 -14.17
C ALA A 117 -8.79 5.46 -14.25
N HIS A 118 -9.97 5.82 -13.75
CA HIS A 118 -11.15 4.98 -13.85
C HIS A 118 -11.57 4.69 -15.30
N VAL A 119 -11.48 5.69 -16.19
CA VAL A 119 -11.76 5.51 -17.62
C VAL A 119 -10.73 4.58 -18.26
N ALA A 120 -9.44 4.74 -17.93
CA ALA A 120 -8.38 3.88 -18.46
C ALA A 120 -8.53 2.41 -18.03
N ILE A 121 -8.80 2.14 -16.74
CA ILE A 121 -8.99 0.79 -16.21
C ILE A 121 -10.20 0.09 -16.85
N ARG A 122 -11.28 0.84 -17.12
CA ARG A 122 -12.48 0.28 -17.78
C ARG A 122 -12.26 -0.05 -19.25
N LYS A 123 -11.35 0.66 -19.92
CA LYS A 123 -11.00 0.37 -21.33
C LYS A 123 -10.12 -0.87 -21.42
N ASP A 124 -9.05 -0.93 -20.61
CA ASP A 124 -8.07 -2.01 -20.66
C ASP A 124 -7.92 -2.68 -19.27
N PRO A 125 -8.72 -3.73 -18.96
CA PRO A 125 -8.65 -4.43 -17.68
C PRO A 125 -7.50 -5.44 -17.59
N SER A 126 -6.68 -5.60 -18.64
CA SER A 126 -5.61 -6.59 -18.68
C SER A 126 -4.46 -6.24 -17.71
N ALA A 127 -4.07 -7.20 -16.88
CA ALA A 127 -2.92 -7.04 -15.99
C ALA A 127 -1.60 -7.03 -16.80
N LYS A 128 -0.82 -5.96 -16.68
CA LYS A 128 0.54 -5.91 -17.21
C LYS A 128 1.47 -6.74 -16.32
N LYS A 129 2.14 -7.74 -16.88
CA LYS A 129 3.14 -8.53 -16.15
C LYS A 129 4.37 -7.67 -15.91
N ALA A 130 4.81 -7.58 -14.65
CA ALA A 130 6.06 -6.92 -14.32
C ALA A 130 7.25 -7.82 -14.71
N ASP A 131 8.31 -7.20 -15.23
CA ASP A 131 9.55 -7.91 -15.54
C ASP A 131 10.18 -8.44 -14.26
N LYS A 132 10.53 -9.73 -14.26
CA LYS A 132 11.23 -10.35 -13.14
C LYS A 132 12.65 -9.75 -13.10
N LYS A 133 13.00 -9.11 -11.98
CA LYS A 133 14.38 -8.63 -11.76
C LYS A 133 15.32 -9.84 -11.74
N ASN A 134 16.08 -10.03 -12.82
CA ASN A 134 17.21 -10.96 -12.83
C ASN A 134 18.35 -10.34 -12.04
N TYR A 135 18.53 -10.80 -10.80
CA TYR A 135 19.66 -10.40 -9.97
C TYR A 135 20.94 -10.97 -10.58
N LYS A 136 21.71 -10.15 -11.31
CA LYS A 136 23.01 -10.53 -11.89
C LYS A 136 24.09 -10.81 -10.82
N ASN A 137 23.88 -10.30 -9.60
CA ASN A 137 24.80 -10.50 -8.49
C ASN A 137 24.55 -11.86 -7.82
N ALA A 138 25.52 -12.77 -7.91
CA ALA A 138 25.47 -14.12 -7.33
C ALA A 138 25.18 -14.17 -5.81
N LYS A 139 25.41 -13.07 -5.09
CA LYS A 139 25.08 -12.94 -3.65
C LYS A 139 23.57 -12.90 -3.36
N PHE A 140 22.75 -12.48 -4.33
CA PHE A 140 21.29 -12.38 -4.22
C PHE A 140 20.55 -13.40 -5.09
N ALA A 141 21.29 -14.23 -5.84
CA ALA A 141 20.72 -15.40 -6.48
C ALA A 141 20.23 -16.37 -5.40
N LYS A 142 19.04 -16.95 -5.59
CA LYS A 142 18.54 -17.99 -4.70
C LYS A 142 19.56 -19.13 -4.71
N LYS A 143 20.21 -19.38 -3.57
CA LYS A 143 21.08 -20.54 -3.41
C LYS A 143 20.21 -21.78 -3.58
N ASP A 144 20.64 -22.72 -4.42
CA ASP A 144 19.94 -23.99 -4.57
C ASP A 144 19.83 -24.68 -3.22
N LYS A 145 18.66 -25.28 -2.95
CA LYS A 145 18.42 -26.01 -1.71
C LYS A 145 19.39 -27.18 -1.65
N ARG A 146 20.39 -27.11 -0.76
CA ARG A 146 21.24 -28.26 -0.43
C ARG A 146 20.40 -29.28 0.34
N THR A 147 20.15 -30.44 -0.25
CA THR A 147 19.65 -31.62 0.47
C THR A 147 20.80 -32.27 1.23
N LEU A 148 20.53 -32.74 2.46
CA LEU A 148 21.51 -33.35 3.40
C LEU A 148 22.12 -34.69 2.93
N THR A 149 21.98 -35.06 1.66
CA THR A 149 22.41 -36.35 1.11
C THR A 149 23.82 -36.36 0.50
N LYS A 150 24.64 -35.34 0.80
CA LYS A 150 26.08 -35.38 0.57
C LYS A 150 26.83 -34.95 1.83
N GLU A 151 26.70 -35.74 2.89
CA GLU A 151 27.75 -35.83 3.90
C GLU A 151 28.85 -36.74 3.31
N GLU A 152 29.79 -36.16 2.57
CA GLU A 152 31.12 -36.74 2.57
C GLU A 152 31.83 -36.20 3.82
N PRO A 153 32.40 -37.07 4.67
CA PRO A 153 33.03 -36.62 5.90
C PRO A 153 34.22 -35.73 5.56
N VAL A 154 34.12 -34.45 5.92
CA VAL A 154 35.29 -33.55 5.94
C VAL A 154 36.27 -34.16 6.92
N SER A 155 37.38 -34.71 6.39
CA SER A 155 38.51 -35.17 7.19
C SER A 155 38.92 -34.06 8.15
N THR A 156 38.81 -34.32 9.45
CA THR A 156 39.24 -33.41 10.50
C THR A 156 40.76 -33.26 10.46
N SER A 157 41.26 -32.26 9.72
CA SER A 157 42.63 -31.76 9.92
C SER A 157 42.60 -30.68 11.00
N SER A 158 43.23 -30.99 12.12
CA SER A 158 43.42 -30.17 13.31
C SER A 158 43.81 -28.71 13.03
N ARG A 159 43.10 -27.75 13.66
CA ARG A 159 43.67 -26.41 13.90
C ARG A 159 43.15 -25.83 15.21
N SER A 160 44.10 -25.42 16.05
CA SER A 160 44.01 -25.04 17.46
C SER A 160 43.10 -23.83 17.78
N PRO A 161 42.55 -23.72 19.01
CA PRO A 161 41.69 -22.61 19.40
C PRO A 161 42.47 -21.29 19.55
N SER A 162 42.13 -20.23 18.79
CA SER A 162 42.69 -18.89 19.00
C SER A 162 41.86 -18.08 20.01
N LYS A 163 42.55 -17.57 21.03
CA LYS A 163 42.07 -16.82 22.20
C LYS A 163 41.07 -15.68 21.88
N ARG A 164 40.01 -15.57 22.69
CA ARG A 164 39.14 -14.38 22.79
C ARG A 164 39.97 -13.24 23.39
N ARG A 165 40.05 -12.09 22.71
CA ARG A 165 40.70 -10.89 23.22
C ARG A 165 39.63 -9.97 23.81
N SER A 166 39.58 -9.89 25.13
CA SER A 166 38.92 -8.79 25.85
C SER A 166 39.76 -7.54 25.67
N GLU A 167 39.21 -6.52 25.02
CA GLU A 167 39.84 -5.20 24.94
C GLU A 167 39.58 -4.46 26.26
N GLU A 168 40.51 -4.60 27.21
CA GLU A 168 40.69 -3.64 28.28
C GLU A 168 41.70 -2.56 27.84
N THR A 169 41.20 -1.34 27.84
CA THR A 169 41.90 -0.05 27.77
C THR A 169 43.22 0.00 28.55
N LYS A 170 44.29 0.48 27.90
CA LYS A 170 45.13 1.55 28.48
C LYS A 170 46.02 2.23 27.43
N CYS A 171 45.71 3.50 27.20
CA CYS A 171 46.45 4.47 26.40
C CYS A 171 47.85 4.70 27.00
N SER A 172 48.85 4.87 26.13
CA SER A 172 50.27 4.88 26.46
C SER A 172 50.71 6.15 27.19
N ILE A 173 51.57 5.96 28.19
CA ILE A 173 52.28 6.98 28.95
C ILE A 173 53.50 7.43 28.15
N ARG A 174 53.78 8.74 28.06
CA ARG A 174 55.10 9.26 27.70
C ARG A 174 55.38 10.55 28.47
N PHE A 175 56.06 10.42 29.61
CA PHE A 175 56.74 11.53 30.27
C PHE A 175 58.11 11.71 29.61
N GLN A 176 58.46 12.93 29.21
CA GLN A 176 59.81 13.34 28.84
C GLN A 176 60.46 14.00 30.05
N THR A 177 61.68 13.58 30.40
CA THR A 177 62.58 14.30 31.31
C THR A 177 64.01 14.16 30.80
N THR A 178 64.60 15.30 30.44
CA THR A 178 66.00 15.68 30.67
C THR A 178 65.97 17.14 31.09
#